data_AF-A0A924VWB2-F1
#
_entry.id   AF-A0A924VWB2-F1
#
_cell.length_a   1.000
_cell.length_b   1.000
_cell.length_c   1.000
_cell.angle_alpha   90.00
_cell.angle_beta   90.00
_cell.angle_gamma   90.00
#
_symmetry.space_group_name_H-M   'P 1'
#
loop_
_entity.id
_entity.type
_entity.pdbx_description
1 polymer ?
#
loop_
_entity_poly.entity_id
_entity_poly.type
_entity_poly.pdbx_seq_one_letter_code
_entity_poly.pdbx_strand_id
1 'polypeptide(L)'
;MTRIVNSMTAFQLNMKTLYDIEKQLERALPYMVDAATDVDLKNSFQSILEETRMHSIRLEQIFEMIDMTPSKHISAGIRGIIEDTSDIIINEPSGPIKDVLLAGAARSLEHFEMVNYMTAIDEADNLGLDGVVDLLQDTLDEEEYADQKFAIVMNEDLKKIEDLDF
;
A
#
# COMPACT_ATOMS: atom_id res chain seq x y z
N MET A 1 9.10 -18.94 15.86
CA MET A 1 8.30 -17.74 16.17
C MET A 1 8.87 -17.10 17.42
N THR A 2 9.24 -15.82 17.33
CA THR A 2 9.53 -15.01 18.52
C THR A 2 8.25 -14.84 19.31
N ARG A 3 8.27 -15.06 20.62
CA ARG A 3 7.10 -14.86 21.49
C ARG A 3 6.91 -13.35 21.68
N ILE A 4 5.73 -12.82 21.34
CA ILE A 4 5.37 -11.43 21.61
C ILE A 4 5.08 -11.32 23.12
N VAL A 5 5.86 -10.51 23.83
CA VAL A 5 5.82 -10.45 25.30
C VAL A 5 5.83 -9.04 25.88
N ASN A 6 6.09 -8.02 25.05
CA ASN A 6 6.09 -6.61 25.44
C ASN A 6 5.84 -5.71 24.20
N SER A 7 5.66 -4.41 24.44
CA SER A 7 5.36 -3.41 23.40
C SER A 7 6.43 -3.36 22.30
N MET A 8 7.72 -3.45 22.64
CA MET A 8 8.79 -3.48 21.65
C MET A 8 8.66 -4.70 20.73
N THR A 9 8.43 -5.90 21.26
CA THR A 9 8.26 -7.10 20.42
C THR A 9 6.97 -7.10 19.59
N ALA A 10 5.95 -6.34 19.98
CA ALA A 10 4.74 -6.12 19.20
C ALA A 10 5.04 -5.17 18.02
N PHE A 11 5.65 -4.02 18.31
CA PHE A 11 6.11 -3.05 17.31
C PHE A 11 7.02 -3.68 16.25
N GLN A 12 8.02 -4.46 16.68
CA GLN A 12 8.91 -5.18 15.79
C GLN A 12 8.18 -6.19 14.88
N LEU A 13 7.06 -6.77 15.31
CA LEU A 13 6.25 -7.63 14.43
C LEU A 13 5.53 -6.78 13.37
N ASN A 14 4.92 -5.67 13.76
CA ASN A 14 4.22 -4.79 12.84
C ASN A 14 5.16 -4.15 11.81
N MET A 15 6.37 -3.76 12.21
CA MET A 15 7.40 -3.31 11.28
C MET A 15 7.77 -4.37 10.23
N LYS A 16 7.83 -5.66 10.62
CA LYS A 16 8.04 -6.76 9.66
C LYS A 16 6.85 -6.96 8.74
N THR A 17 5.62 -6.74 9.24
CA THR A 17 4.40 -6.79 8.45
C THR A 17 4.39 -5.69 7.39
N LEU A 18 4.65 -4.44 7.76
CA LEU A 18 4.78 -3.30 6.84
C LEU A 18 5.82 -3.59 5.75
N TYR A 19 7.02 -4.02 6.14
CA TYR A 19 8.06 -4.32 5.17
C TYR A 19 7.67 -5.42 4.17
N ASP A 20 6.93 -6.44 4.61
CA ASP A 20 6.44 -7.47 3.67
C ASP A 20 5.27 -6.99 2.81
N ILE A 21 4.42 -6.08 3.31
CA ILE A 21 3.38 -5.39 2.52
C ILE A 21 4.02 -4.67 1.34
N GLU A 22 4.96 -3.76 1.62
CA GLU A 22 5.69 -2.99 0.61
C GLU A 22 6.35 -3.91 -0.42
N LYS A 23 7.04 -4.97 0.02
CA LYS A 23 7.68 -5.93 -0.89
C LYS A 23 6.69 -6.72 -1.73
N GLN A 24 5.49 -7.01 -1.23
CA GLN A 24 4.45 -7.66 -2.03
C GLN A 24 3.91 -6.69 -3.08
N LEU A 25 3.72 -5.42 -2.74
CA LEU A 25 3.23 -4.39 -3.64
C LEU A 25 4.24 -4.01 -4.72
N GLU A 26 5.53 -3.88 -4.39
CA GLU A 26 6.60 -3.67 -5.39
C GLU A 26 6.56 -4.71 -6.53
N ARG A 27 6.13 -5.95 -6.20
CA ARG A 27 5.98 -7.04 -7.17
C ARG A 27 4.64 -7.02 -7.91
N ALA A 28 3.58 -6.55 -7.27
CA ALA A 28 2.22 -6.60 -7.80
C ALA A 28 1.86 -5.38 -8.66
N LEU A 29 2.30 -4.19 -8.26
CA LEU A 29 1.99 -2.92 -8.92
C LEU A 29 2.34 -2.87 -10.41
N PRO A 30 3.45 -3.46 -10.92
CA PRO A 30 3.72 -3.49 -12.36
C PRO A 30 2.57 -4.10 -13.19
N TYR A 31 1.87 -5.11 -12.66
CA TYR A 31 0.73 -5.71 -13.35
C TYR A 31 -0.48 -4.77 -13.41
N MET A 32 -0.66 -3.91 -12.39
CA MET A 32 -1.73 -2.91 -12.37
C MET A 32 -1.44 -1.77 -13.35
N VAL A 33 -0.18 -1.33 -13.44
CA VAL A 33 0.30 -0.37 -14.45
C VAL A 33 0.00 -0.88 -15.87
N ASP A 34 0.24 -2.17 -16.12
CA ASP A 34 0.02 -2.77 -17.44
C ASP A 34 -1.46 -3.00 -17.75
N ALA A 35 -2.29 -3.24 -16.74
CA ALA A 35 -3.71 -3.52 -16.90
C ALA A 35 -4.57 -2.25 -17.09
N ALA A 36 -4.15 -1.11 -16.54
CA ALA A 36 -4.87 0.16 -16.64
C ALA A 36 -4.84 0.72 -18.07
N THR A 37 -6.00 1.17 -18.55
CA THR A 37 -6.13 1.81 -19.88
C THR A 37 -6.26 3.32 -19.82
N ASP A 38 -6.80 3.86 -18.73
CA ASP A 38 -6.78 5.29 -18.43
C ASP A 38 -5.35 5.77 -18.12
N VAL A 39 -4.99 6.90 -18.72
CA VAL A 39 -3.63 7.45 -18.64
C VAL A 39 -3.32 7.96 -17.24
N ASP A 40 -4.28 8.61 -16.58
CA ASP A 40 -4.10 9.18 -15.24
C ASP A 40 -4.10 8.06 -14.19
N LEU A 41 -4.89 7.01 -14.38
CA LEU A 41 -4.83 5.81 -13.55
C LEU A 41 -3.47 5.11 -13.68
N LYS A 42 -3.00 4.91 -14.91
CA LYS A 42 -1.69 4.30 -15.18
C LYS A 42 -0.55 5.12 -14.56
N ASN A 43 -0.61 6.44 -14.68
CA ASN A 43 0.37 7.33 -14.06
C ASN A 43 0.32 7.26 -12.53
N SER A 44 -0.88 7.13 -11.94
CA SER A 44 -1.06 6.96 -10.50
C SER A 44 -0.41 5.66 -10.01
N PHE A 45 -0.64 4.54 -10.70
CA PHE A 45 0.03 3.27 -10.40
C PHE A 45 1.56 3.35 -10.53
N GLN A 46 2.07 4.08 -11.52
CA GLN A 46 3.51 4.28 -11.68
C GLN A 46 4.10 5.14 -10.56
N SER A 47 3.38 6.17 -10.11
CA SER A 47 3.76 7.01 -8.96
C SER A 47 3.90 6.16 -7.71
N ILE A 48 2.86 5.39 -7.36
CA ILE A 48 2.88 4.60 -6.13
C ILE A 48 3.94 3.50 -6.18
N LEU A 49 4.22 2.91 -7.35
CA LEU A 49 5.32 1.94 -7.47
C LEU A 49 6.69 2.53 -7.10
N GLU A 50 6.94 3.80 -7.40
CA GLU A 50 8.18 4.45 -6.98
C GLU A 50 8.12 4.86 -5.49
N GLU A 51 6.96 5.30 -5.00
CA GLU A 51 6.72 5.61 -3.59
C GLU A 51 6.93 4.37 -2.71
N THR A 52 6.27 3.23 -2.98
CA THR A 52 6.45 1.91 -2.32
C THR A 52 7.93 1.48 -2.24
N ARG A 53 8.73 1.73 -3.28
CA ARG A 53 10.18 1.43 -3.25
C ARG A 53 10.92 2.31 -2.27
N MET A 54 10.55 3.59 -2.19
CA MET A 54 11.09 4.53 -1.21
C MET A 54 10.62 4.18 0.21
N HIS A 55 9.37 3.75 0.39
CA HIS A 55 8.84 3.31 1.68
C HIS A 55 9.62 2.10 2.21
N SER A 56 9.93 1.12 1.35
CA SER A 56 10.82 0.01 1.70
C SER A 56 12.19 0.47 2.21
N ILE A 57 12.82 1.47 1.56
CA ILE A 57 14.10 2.04 1.99
C ILE A 57 13.94 2.76 3.34
N ARG A 58 12.83 3.47 3.54
CA ARG A 58 12.52 4.15 4.80
C ARG A 58 12.34 3.16 5.96
N LEU A 59 11.67 2.02 5.72
CA LEU A 59 11.55 0.93 6.68
C LEU A 59 12.90 0.28 7.00
N GLU A 60 13.78 0.12 6.00
CA GLU A 60 15.16 -0.34 6.21
C GLU A 60 15.94 0.60 7.13
N GLN A 61 15.81 1.91 6.95
CA GLN A 61 16.38 2.90 7.87
C GLN A 61 15.81 2.77 9.29
N ILE A 62 14.50 2.58 9.44
CA ILE A 62 13.88 2.37 10.76
C ILE A 62 14.40 1.09 11.42
N PHE A 63 14.58 0.01 10.66
CA PHE A 63 15.16 -1.23 11.19
C PHE A 63 16.56 -1.01 11.78
N GLU A 64 17.40 -0.19 11.14
CA GLU A 64 18.70 0.21 11.69
C GLU A 64 18.56 1.02 12.99
N MET A 65 17.60 1.95 13.06
CA MET A 65 17.37 2.79 14.25
C MET A 65 16.95 1.99 15.48
N ILE A 66 16.27 0.86 15.30
CA ILE A 66 15.76 0.01 16.39
C ILE A 66 16.60 -1.27 16.61
N ASP A 67 17.81 -1.33 16.03
CA ASP A 67 18.76 -2.46 16.11
C ASP A 67 18.10 -3.81 15.77
N MET A 68 17.40 -3.82 14.63
CA MET A 68 16.63 -4.96 14.17
C MET A 68 17.01 -5.33 12.73
N THR A 69 17.02 -6.63 12.45
CA THR A 69 17.20 -7.10 11.07
C THR A 69 15.85 -7.29 10.39
N PRO A 70 15.69 -6.82 9.13
CA PRO A 70 14.55 -7.19 8.31
C PRO A 70 14.53 -8.72 8.21
N SER A 71 13.47 -9.36 8.68
CA SER A 71 13.32 -10.81 8.59
C SER A 71 11.99 -11.14 7.96
N LYS A 72 11.95 -12.19 7.14
CA LYS A 72 10.73 -12.63 6.45
C LYS A 72 9.59 -12.91 7.45
N HIS A 73 8.63 -11.99 7.50
CA HIS A 73 7.27 -12.24 7.93
C HIS A 73 6.42 -12.19 6.65
N ILE A 74 5.40 -13.03 6.53
CA ILE A 74 4.53 -13.02 5.36
C ILE A 74 3.16 -12.51 5.81
N SER A 75 2.78 -11.32 5.34
CA SER A 75 1.45 -10.76 5.50
C SER A 75 0.48 -11.48 4.57
N ALA A 76 -0.44 -12.25 5.15
CA ALA A 76 -1.53 -12.88 4.40
C ALA A 76 -2.64 -11.89 4.03
N GLY A 77 -2.76 -10.77 4.75
CA GLY A 77 -3.83 -9.78 4.53
C GLY A 77 -3.71 -9.09 3.18
N ILE A 78 -2.58 -8.43 2.93
CA ILE A 78 -2.34 -7.73 1.65
C ILE A 78 -2.37 -8.69 0.45
N ARG A 79 -1.94 -9.94 0.67
CA ARG A 79 -1.96 -10.97 -0.37
C ARG A 79 -3.36 -11.22 -0.89
N GLY A 80 -4.37 -11.25 -0.01
CA GLY A 80 -5.76 -11.41 -0.42
C GLY A 80 -6.23 -10.26 -1.31
N ILE A 81 -5.90 -9.02 -0.97
CA ILE A 81 -6.28 -7.85 -1.78
C ILE A 81 -5.56 -7.88 -3.15
N ILE A 82 -4.30 -8.30 -3.19
CA ILE A 82 -3.54 -8.49 -4.44
C ILE A 82 -4.17 -9.61 -5.29
N GLU A 83 -4.63 -10.70 -4.68
CA GLU A 83 -5.33 -11.79 -5.36
C GLU A 83 -6.66 -11.31 -5.96
N ASP A 84 -7.48 -10.58 -5.18
CA ASP A 84 -8.72 -9.97 -5.67
C ASP A 84 -8.46 -9.00 -6.85
N THR A 85 -7.38 -8.21 -6.76
CA THR A 85 -6.97 -7.31 -7.86
C THR A 85 -6.52 -8.09 -9.10
N SER A 86 -5.81 -9.19 -8.90
CA SER A 86 -5.36 -10.06 -9.99
C SER A 86 -6.54 -10.69 -10.73
N ASP A 87 -7.60 -11.06 -10.00
CA ASP A 87 -8.83 -11.58 -10.60
C ASP A 87 -9.52 -10.54 -11.49
N ILE A 88 -9.54 -9.25 -11.09
CA ILE A 88 -9.99 -8.14 -11.95
C ILE A 88 -9.12 -8.06 -13.21
N ILE A 89 -7.79 -8.10 -13.05
CA ILE A 89 -6.84 -8.01 -14.18
C ILE A 89 -7.06 -9.14 -15.19
N ILE A 90 -7.34 -10.35 -14.73
CA ILE A 90 -7.45 -11.55 -15.59
C ILE A 90 -8.83 -11.66 -16.23
N ASN A 91 -9.89 -11.42 -15.45
CA ASN A 91 -11.25 -11.81 -15.85
C ASN A 91 -12.05 -10.65 -16.46
N GLU A 92 -11.71 -9.39 -16.15
CA GLU A 92 -12.45 -8.23 -16.65
C GLU A 92 -11.91 -7.72 -18.00
N PRO A 93 -12.80 -7.41 -18.97
CA PRO A 93 -12.40 -6.81 -20.24
C PRO A 93 -11.70 -5.45 -20.05
N SER A 94 -10.67 -5.18 -20.84
CA SER A 94 -10.04 -3.86 -20.88
C SER A 94 -11.04 -2.76 -21.23
N GLY A 95 -10.94 -1.61 -20.57
CA GLY A 95 -11.80 -0.45 -20.78
C GLY A 95 -12.17 0.24 -19.47
N PRO A 96 -13.05 1.25 -19.55
CA PRO A 96 -13.29 2.18 -18.43
C PRO A 96 -13.90 1.49 -17.19
N ILE A 97 -14.69 0.43 -17.37
CA ILE A 97 -15.24 -0.34 -16.24
C ILE A 97 -14.11 -1.01 -15.45
N LYS A 98 -13.14 -1.62 -16.14
CA LYS A 98 -11.98 -2.25 -15.50
C LYS A 98 -11.12 -1.20 -14.80
N ASP A 99 -10.93 -0.03 -15.40
CA ASP A 99 -10.17 1.05 -14.76
C ASP A 99 -10.83 1.53 -13.46
N VAL A 100 -12.16 1.67 -13.42
CA VAL A 100 -12.89 1.93 -12.15
C VAL A 100 -12.64 0.84 -11.11
N LEU A 101 -12.71 -0.43 -11.51
CA LEU A 101 -12.47 -1.56 -10.60
C LEU A 101 -11.02 -1.57 -10.08
N LEU A 102 -10.05 -1.32 -10.96
CA LEU A 102 -8.63 -1.23 -10.60
C LEU A 102 -8.36 -0.04 -9.67
N ALA A 103 -8.98 1.12 -9.92
CA ALA A 103 -8.85 2.27 -9.03
C ALA A 103 -9.46 1.98 -7.65
N GLY A 104 -10.61 1.31 -7.58
CA GLY A 104 -11.19 0.86 -6.31
C GLY A 104 -10.32 -0.16 -5.56
N ALA A 105 -9.69 -1.08 -6.30
CA ALA A 105 -8.73 -2.02 -5.74
C ALA A 105 -7.48 -1.30 -5.20
N ALA A 106 -6.94 -0.33 -5.94
CA ALA A 106 -5.82 0.50 -5.49
C ALA A 106 -6.13 1.18 -4.16
N ARG A 107 -7.28 1.86 -4.06
CA ARG A 107 -7.73 2.48 -2.79
C ARG A 107 -7.84 1.49 -1.63
N SER A 108 -8.20 0.24 -1.92
CA SER A 108 -8.25 -0.82 -0.89
C SER A 108 -6.85 -1.20 -0.40
N LEU A 109 -5.84 -1.17 -1.27
CA LEU A 109 -4.43 -1.36 -0.90
C LEU A 109 -3.94 -0.18 -0.04
N GLU A 110 -4.17 1.05 -0.49
CA GLU A 110 -3.78 2.27 0.25
C GLU A 110 -4.38 2.30 1.66
N HIS A 111 -5.68 1.98 1.80
CA HIS A 111 -6.35 1.94 3.11
C HIS A 111 -5.80 0.83 4.01
N PHE A 112 -5.39 -0.30 3.43
CA PHE A 112 -4.73 -1.36 4.19
C PHE A 112 -3.37 -0.89 4.71
N GLU A 113 -2.59 -0.19 3.89
CA GLU A 113 -1.30 0.39 4.29
C GLU A 113 -1.47 1.47 5.36
N MET A 114 -2.36 2.44 5.15
CA MET A 114 -2.64 3.53 6.10
C MET A 114 -2.93 2.99 7.50
N VAL A 115 -3.80 1.98 7.64
CA VAL A 115 -4.13 1.41 8.96
C VAL A 115 -2.92 0.75 9.62
N ASN A 116 -2.05 0.08 8.85
CA ASN A 116 -0.84 -0.54 9.39
C ASN A 116 0.20 0.52 9.79
N TYR A 117 0.35 1.60 9.01
CA TYR A 117 1.23 2.73 9.34
C TYR A 117 0.74 3.50 10.56
N MET A 118 -0.54 3.85 10.65
CA MET A 118 -1.15 4.46 11.84
C MET A 118 -0.91 3.63 13.09
N THR A 119 -1.08 2.30 13.00
CA THR A 119 -0.81 1.39 14.13
C THR A 119 0.66 1.43 14.55
N ALA A 120 1.59 1.41 13.59
CA ALA A 120 3.02 1.45 13.87
C ALA A 120 3.46 2.80 14.47
N ILE A 121 2.85 3.91 14.03
CA ILE A 121 3.06 5.25 14.58
C ILE A 121 2.66 5.29 16.06
N ASP A 122 1.43 4.84 16.39
CA ASP A 122 0.95 4.79 17.77
C ASP A 122 1.87 3.94 18.66
N GLU A 123 2.37 2.81 18.15
CA GLU A 123 3.31 1.96 18.88
C GLU A 123 4.67 2.62 19.08
N ALA A 124 5.22 3.29 18.05
CA ALA A 124 6.50 3.99 18.12
C ALA A 124 6.44 5.19 19.08
N ASP A 125 5.35 5.96 19.08
CA ASP A 125 5.11 7.08 20.01
C ASP A 125 5.06 6.57 21.46
N ASN A 126 4.32 5.49 21.72
CA ASN A 126 4.27 4.87 23.05
C ASN A 126 5.64 4.34 23.54
N LEU A 127 6.57 4.04 22.61
CA LEU A 127 7.93 3.62 22.92
C LEU A 127 8.92 4.80 23.04
N GLY A 128 8.48 6.03 22.77
CA GLY A 128 9.32 7.24 22.77
C GLY A 128 10.34 7.26 21.63
N LEU A 129 9.98 6.70 20.47
CA LEU A 129 10.83 6.61 19.28
C LEU A 129 10.54 7.76 18.30
N ASP A 130 10.69 9.00 18.73
CA ASP A 130 10.27 10.21 17.98
C ASP A 130 10.79 10.23 16.53
N GLY A 131 12.07 9.92 16.30
CA GLY A 131 12.62 9.89 14.94
C GLY A 131 12.08 8.75 14.06
N VAL A 132 11.54 7.69 14.65
CA VAL A 132 10.83 6.62 13.93
C VAL A 132 9.41 7.06 13.60
N VAL A 133 8.75 7.76 14.52
CA VAL A 133 7.43 8.37 14.30
C VAL A 133 7.47 9.30 13.09
N ASP A 134 8.45 10.21 13.03
CA ASP A 134 8.61 11.14 11.91
C ASP A 134 8.68 10.40 10.56
N LEU A 135 9.49 9.34 10.47
CA LEU A 135 9.64 8.56 9.24
C LEU A 135 8.37 7.77 8.88
N LEU A 136 7.67 7.19 9.87
CA LEU A 136 6.42 6.49 9.59
C LEU A 136 5.31 7.46 9.17
N GLN A 137 5.29 8.67 9.73
CA GLN A 137 4.35 9.73 9.36
C GLN A 137 4.60 10.23 7.93
N ASP A 138 5.87 10.40 7.53
CA ASP A 138 6.21 10.74 6.14
C ASP A 138 5.61 9.73 5.15
N THR A 139 5.70 8.42 5.45
CA THR A 139 5.04 7.40 4.60
C THR A 139 3.52 7.52 4.67
N LEU A 140 2.93 7.67 5.85
CA LEU A 140 1.48 7.77 6.00
C LEU A 140 0.90 8.93 5.17
N ASP A 141 1.57 10.09 5.17
CA ASP A 141 1.18 11.25 4.38
C ASP A 141 1.25 10.97 2.86
N GLU A 142 2.23 10.17 2.42
CA GLU A 142 2.36 9.71 1.03
C GLU A 142 1.18 8.78 0.65
N GLU A 143 0.82 7.80 1.49
CA GLU A 143 -0.32 6.89 1.25
C GLU A 143 -1.68 7.63 1.25
N GLU A 144 -1.87 8.59 2.16
CA GLU A 144 -3.08 9.42 2.19
C GLU A 144 -3.23 10.24 0.90
N TYR A 145 -2.12 10.76 0.37
CA TYR A 145 -2.12 11.47 -0.90
C TYR A 145 -2.36 10.53 -2.09
N ALA A 146 -1.84 9.30 -2.06
CA ALA A 146 -2.10 8.28 -3.05
C ALA A 146 -3.59 7.91 -3.12
N ASP A 147 -4.25 7.63 -1.99
CA ASP A 147 -5.71 7.35 -1.96
C ASP A 147 -6.52 8.51 -2.58
N GLN A 148 -6.13 9.75 -2.29
CA GLN A 148 -6.78 10.94 -2.86
C GLN A 148 -6.63 10.99 -4.38
N LYS A 149 -5.45 10.70 -4.94
CA LYS A 149 -5.24 10.62 -6.39
C LYS A 149 -6.15 9.56 -7.02
N PHE A 150 -6.17 8.35 -6.46
CA PHE A 150 -7.03 7.28 -6.99
C PHE A 150 -8.52 7.60 -6.84
N ALA A 151 -8.93 8.26 -5.76
CA ALA A 151 -10.31 8.71 -5.60
C ALA A 151 -10.71 9.71 -6.68
N ILE A 152 -9.84 10.65 -7.05
CA ILE A 152 -10.09 11.61 -8.13
C ILE A 152 -10.24 10.88 -9.46
N VAL A 153 -9.25 10.06 -9.83
CA VAL A 153 -9.25 9.30 -11.10
C VAL A 153 -10.47 8.40 -11.19
N MET A 154 -10.77 7.63 -10.13
CA MET A 154 -11.95 6.76 -10.08
C MET A 154 -13.25 7.52 -10.30
N ASN A 155 -13.41 8.71 -9.71
CA ASN A 155 -14.60 9.53 -9.89
C ASN A 155 -14.70 10.12 -11.30
N GLU A 156 -13.58 10.37 -11.97
CA GLU A 156 -13.56 10.77 -13.37
C GLU A 156 -13.93 9.62 -14.30
N ASP A 157 -13.42 8.41 -14.03
CA ASP A 157 -13.77 7.19 -14.77
C ASP A 157 -15.22 6.76 -14.57
N LEU A 158 -15.76 6.92 -13.36
CA LEU A 158 -17.18 6.67 -13.07
C LEU A 158 -18.11 7.52 -13.98
N LYS A 159 -17.77 8.80 -14.19
CA LYS A 159 -18.55 9.67 -15.10
C LYS A 159 -18.50 9.17 -16.55
N LYS A 160 -17.36 8.63 -16.99
CA LYS A 160 -17.20 8.08 -18.36
C LYS A 160 -18.10 6.87 -18.59
N ILE A 161 -18.42 6.09 -17.54
CA ILE A 161 -19.28 4.90 -17.66
C ILE A 161 -20.77 5.20 -17.42
N GLU A 162 -21.12 6.26 -16.70
CA GLU A 162 -22.53 6.69 -16.55
C GLU A 162 -23.16 7.08 -17.91
N ASP A 163 -22.33 7.54 -18.85
CA ASP A 163 -22.73 7.88 -20.22
C ASP A 163 -22.81 6.67 -21.18
N LEU A 164 -22.49 5.46 -20.70
CA LEU A 164 -22.62 4.23 -21.47
C LEU A 164 -24.04 3.66 -21.31
N ASP A 165 -24.92 3.94 -22.26
CA ASP A 165 -26.20 3.23 -22.39
C ASP A 165 -25.93 1.74 -22.68
N PHE A 166 -26.33 0.85 -21.77
CA PHE A 166 -26.33 -0.61 -21.95
C PHE A 166 -27.66 -1.12 -22.53
#